data_AF-A0A847AR35-F1
#
_entry.id   AF-A0A847AR35-F1
#
_cell.length_a   1.000
_cell.length_b   1.000
_cell.length_c   1.000
_cell.angle_alpha   90.00
_cell.angle_beta   90.00
_cell.angle_gamma   90.00
#
_symmetry.space_group_name_H-M   'P 1'
#
loop_
_entity.id
_entity.type
_entity.pdbx_description
1 polymer ?
#
loop_
_entity_poly.entity_id
_entity_poly.type
_entity_poly.pdbx_seq_one_letter_code
_entity_poly.pdbx_strand_id
1 'polypeptide(L)'
;MKKTFAKIPVILIFSVLPVFMTIFSANAQFPEVRSTNSSSVTGIGSASHEILLPSGIESGDLILVFWADGSSSSDKPALSGGFELLEGDEAGNNNFAVGYKIADGTEGGSIFTNTLSKRSAHITYCIKKGTFSGLPFIAKESGSSNSPNPPNLSPSLVQQNYLWIASAHANKSSDINSYPANYTNTLMRRTNNSTSTSDTHAQVATAQRDLAATDEDPGSFTFSQNVDWAAFTIGIQGSCSAELTLASGAGTNNQNLISGEPMIPIRYNVSGATIDDVLFSPASPGGVSVNKQSSYVEISGTPDNSFTYTITTSGGSPDGCATASGVVKVVTADTTSITLVKTVVPKEDACNMFDVTLSITGDAPPRPGEAILVIDLSGSMEGSPIANAKAAAKSFAQKLLSPEGNLTGLNRVGIASYGTTGYLDLGLT
;
A
#
# COMPACT_ATOMS: atom_id res chain seq x y z
N MET A 1 -71.46 5.88 28.39
CA MET A 1 -70.75 5.30 27.23
C MET A 1 -69.24 5.30 27.51
N LYS A 2 -68.68 4.18 27.96
CA LYS A 2 -67.22 4.01 28.11
C LYS A 2 -66.65 3.69 26.72
N LYS A 3 -65.85 4.59 26.15
CA LYS A 3 -65.09 4.33 24.91
C LYS A 3 -63.80 3.59 25.29
N THR A 4 -63.75 2.31 24.96
CA THR A 4 -62.54 1.48 25.05
C THR A 4 -61.60 1.87 23.91
N PHE A 5 -60.43 2.42 24.23
CA PHE A 5 -59.37 2.62 23.23
C PHE A 5 -58.67 1.28 22.98
N ALA A 6 -58.64 0.86 21.71
CA ALA A 6 -57.90 -0.32 21.27
C ALA A 6 -56.39 -0.06 21.45
N LYS A 7 -55.70 -0.96 22.17
CA LYS A 7 -54.24 -0.99 22.22
C LYS A 7 -53.72 -1.43 20.85
N ILE A 8 -53.02 -0.54 20.15
CA ILE A 8 -52.22 -0.89 18.98
C ILE A 8 -50.90 -1.49 19.50
N PRO A 9 -50.56 -2.75 19.18
CA PRO A 9 -49.25 -3.29 19.54
C PRO A 9 -48.20 -2.63 18.63
N VAL A 10 -47.30 -1.83 19.22
CA VAL A 10 -46.07 -1.41 18.55
C VAL A 10 -45.13 -2.61 18.59
N ILE A 11 -45.06 -3.34 17.47
CA ILE A 11 -44.01 -4.33 17.24
C ILE A 11 -42.75 -3.54 16.85
N LEU A 12 -41.83 -3.37 17.80
CA LEU A 12 -40.46 -2.97 17.48
C LEU A 12 -39.77 -4.14 16.79
N ILE A 13 -39.76 -4.10 15.45
CA ILE A 13 -38.86 -4.94 14.67
C ILE A 13 -37.48 -4.29 14.82
N PHE A 14 -36.64 -4.82 15.71
CA PHE A 14 -35.20 -4.64 15.59
C PHE A 14 -34.80 -5.33 14.29
N SER A 15 -34.70 -4.57 13.19
CA SER A 15 -33.94 -5.03 12.04
C SER A 15 -32.49 -5.08 12.49
N VAL A 16 -32.06 -6.25 12.96
CA VAL A 16 -30.64 -6.59 12.94
C VAL A 16 -30.31 -6.63 11.46
N LEU A 17 -29.85 -5.50 10.92
CA LEU A 17 -29.16 -5.54 9.64
C LEU A 17 -28.08 -6.61 9.82
N PRO A 18 -28.06 -7.68 9.01
CA PRO A 18 -26.90 -8.53 9.03
C PRO A 18 -25.73 -7.61 8.69
N VAL A 19 -24.84 -7.39 9.66
CA VAL A 19 -23.48 -7.02 9.32
C VAL A 19 -23.01 -8.24 8.55
N PHE A 20 -23.15 -8.17 7.22
CA PHE A 20 -22.38 -9.00 6.34
C PHE A 20 -20.93 -8.62 6.67
N MET A 21 -20.34 -9.35 7.61
CA MET A 21 -18.91 -9.44 7.71
C MET A 21 -18.50 -10.18 6.45
N THR A 22 -18.33 -9.41 5.37
CA THR A 22 -17.71 -9.89 4.16
C THR A 22 -16.37 -10.45 4.61
N ILE A 23 -16.24 -11.76 4.62
CA ILE A 23 -14.98 -12.43 4.86
C ILE A 23 -14.13 -12.01 3.68
N PHE A 24 -13.29 -11.00 3.87
CA PHE A 24 -12.28 -10.63 2.89
C PHE A 24 -11.42 -11.87 2.66
N SER A 25 -11.43 -12.39 1.43
CA SER A 25 -10.53 -13.48 1.09
C SER A 25 -9.11 -12.92 1.15
N ALA A 26 -8.21 -13.63 1.83
CA ALA A 26 -6.84 -13.16 2.01
C ALA A 26 -6.13 -13.09 0.65
N ASN A 27 -6.01 -11.89 0.08
CA ASN A 27 -5.17 -11.57 -1.09
C ASN A 27 -3.66 -11.58 -0.73
N ALA A 28 -3.29 -12.37 0.27
CA ALA A 28 -1.93 -12.64 0.68
C ALA A 28 -1.43 -13.88 -0.08
N GLN A 29 -0.17 -13.92 -0.49
CA GLN A 29 0.44 -15.17 -0.94
C GLN A 29 0.82 -16.04 0.26
N PHE A 30 1.00 -17.35 0.06
CA PHE A 30 1.67 -18.16 1.07
C PHE A 30 3.16 -17.81 1.14
N PRO A 31 3.78 -17.78 2.33
CA PRO A 31 5.23 -17.67 2.46
C PRO A 31 5.96 -18.79 1.71
N GLU A 32 7.03 -18.44 1.01
CA GLU A 32 7.80 -19.39 0.21
C GLU A 32 9.06 -19.82 0.96
N VAL A 33 9.22 -21.13 1.20
CA VAL A 33 10.49 -21.69 1.68
C VAL A 33 11.49 -21.68 0.53
N ARG A 34 12.51 -20.82 0.60
CA ARG A 34 13.57 -20.75 -0.43
C ARG A 34 14.49 -21.97 -0.34
N SER A 35 14.92 -22.30 0.87
CA SER A 35 15.87 -23.39 1.09
C SER A 35 15.85 -23.85 2.55
N THR A 36 16.31 -25.08 2.78
CA THR A 36 16.50 -25.64 4.11
C THR A 36 17.90 -26.23 4.23
N ASN A 37 18.36 -26.44 5.46
CA ASN A 37 19.58 -27.18 5.75
C ASN A 37 19.42 -27.97 7.07
N SER A 38 20.33 -28.91 7.33
CA SER A 38 20.36 -29.63 8.59
C SER A 38 21.77 -29.97 9.03
N SER A 39 21.98 -30.00 10.33
CA SER A 39 23.29 -30.32 10.92
C SER A 39 23.11 -31.04 12.26
N SER A 40 24.18 -31.64 12.75
CA SER A 40 24.17 -32.36 14.02
C SER A 40 25.56 -32.40 14.61
N VAL A 41 25.65 -32.20 15.92
CA VAL A 41 26.90 -32.36 16.69
C VAL A 41 26.80 -33.65 17.48
N THR A 42 27.69 -34.60 17.18
CA THR A 42 27.65 -35.96 17.72
C THR A 42 28.68 -36.22 18.82
N GLY A 43 29.60 -35.28 19.05
CA GLY A 43 30.59 -35.34 20.12
C GLY A 43 30.15 -34.56 21.36
N ILE A 44 30.31 -35.17 22.54
CA ILE A 44 29.90 -34.64 23.86
C ILE A 44 30.92 -33.68 24.52
N GLY A 45 32.02 -33.33 23.83
CA GLY A 45 33.07 -32.43 24.34
C GLY A 45 33.40 -31.28 23.39
N SER A 46 32.44 -30.89 22.54
CA SER A 46 32.65 -29.90 21.49
C SER A 46 32.70 -28.48 22.08
N ALA A 47 33.70 -27.68 21.70
CA ALA A 47 33.87 -26.33 22.24
C ALA A 47 32.77 -25.32 21.80
N SER A 48 31.94 -25.68 20.82
CA SER A 48 30.76 -24.97 20.33
C SER A 48 30.02 -25.88 19.38
N HIS A 49 28.71 -25.72 19.22
CA HIS A 49 27.96 -26.45 18.19
C HIS A 49 27.84 -25.63 16.92
N GLU A 50 28.27 -26.20 15.79
CA GLU A 50 28.05 -25.60 14.48
C GLU A 50 26.63 -25.90 13.98
N ILE A 51 25.93 -24.87 13.56
CA ILE A 51 24.61 -24.93 12.94
C ILE A 51 24.76 -24.46 11.50
N LEU A 52 24.55 -25.36 10.54
CA LEU A 52 24.57 -25.00 9.12
C LEU A 52 23.33 -24.19 8.75
N LEU A 53 23.54 -23.04 8.12
CA LEU A 53 22.47 -22.20 7.57
C LEU A 53 22.11 -22.63 6.14
N PRO A 54 20.89 -22.32 5.66
CA PRO A 54 20.51 -22.57 4.28
C PRO A 54 21.35 -21.79 3.27
N SER A 55 21.48 -22.30 2.06
CA SER A 55 22.16 -21.57 0.97
C SER A 55 21.22 -20.56 0.31
N GLY A 56 21.79 -19.52 -0.33
CA GLY A 56 21.02 -18.52 -1.08
C GLY A 56 20.24 -17.55 -0.20
N ILE A 57 20.71 -17.29 1.03
CA ILE A 57 20.16 -16.26 1.91
C ILE A 57 20.38 -14.88 1.30
N GLU A 58 19.34 -14.08 1.26
CA GLU A 58 19.36 -12.68 0.89
C GLU A 58 18.95 -11.81 2.09
N SER A 59 19.48 -10.58 2.15
CA SER A 59 19.01 -9.58 3.11
C SER A 59 17.49 -9.39 3.00
N GLY A 60 16.81 -9.44 4.14
CA GLY A 60 15.35 -9.39 4.31
C GLY A 60 14.66 -10.75 4.46
N ASP A 61 15.35 -11.87 4.23
CA ASP A 61 14.77 -13.20 4.43
C ASP A 61 14.54 -13.52 5.90
N LEU A 62 13.56 -14.36 6.21
CA LEU A 62 13.39 -14.89 7.56
C LEU A 62 14.14 -16.22 7.66
N ILE A 63 15.01 -16.35 8.64
CA ILE A 63 15.73 -17.59 8.95
C ILE A 63 15.17 -18.17 10.24
N LEU A 64 14.84 -19.46 10.23
CA LEU A 64 14.44 -20.22 11.42
C LEU A 64 15.48 -21.29 11.73
N VAL A 65 15.70 -21.51 13.02
CA VAL A 65 16.60 -22.54 13.56
C VAL A 65 15.82 -23.40 14.54
N PHE A 66 15.51 -24.64 14.16
CA PHE A 66 14.95 -25.65 15.04
C PHE A 66 16.09 -26.42 15.69
N TRP A 67 16.12 -26.46 17.02
CA TRP A 67 17.21 -27.00 17.80
C TRP A 67 16.72 -28.02 18.82
N ALA A 68 17.42 -29.15 18.93
CA ALA A 68 17.33 -30.04 20.08
C ALA A 68 18.72 -30.42 20.59
N ASP A 69 18.87 -30.58 21.90
CA ASP A 69 20.03 -31.20 22.52
C ASP A 69 19.68 -32.52 23.24
N GLY A 70 20.71 -33.23 23.70
CA GLY A 70 20.56 -34.36 24.62
C GLY A 70 20.83 -33.96 26.07
N SER A 71 20.29 -34.73 27.03
CA SER A 71 20.19 -34.45 28.47
C SER A 71 21.50 -34.49 29.29
N SER A 72 22.65 -34.16 28.70
CA SER A 72 23.97 -34.45 29.27
C SER A 72 24.59 -33.35 30.16
N SER A 73 24.07 -32.12 30.14
CA SER A 73 24.45 -31.05 31.08
C SER A 73 23.31 -30.03 31.25
N SER A 74 23.45 -29.05 32.14
CA SER A 74 22.51 -27.93 32.28
C SER A 74 22.88 -26.71 31.43
N ASP A 75 23.94 -26.79 30.62
CA ASP A 75 24.39 -25.65 29.82
C ASP A 75 23.34 -25.28 28.78
N LYS A 76 23.10 -23.97 28.62
CA LYS A 76 22.09 -23.42 27.71
C LYS A 76 22.75 -22.90 26.44
N PRO A 77 22.19 -23.20 25.25
CA PRO A 77 22.69 -22.68 23.99
C PRO A 77 22.37 -21.19 23.84
N ALA A 78 23.36 -20.40 23.45
CA ALA A 78 23.19 -19.04 22.96
C ALA A 78 23.55 -19.02 21.46
N LEU A 79 22.63 -18.54 20.61
CA LEU A 79 22.87 -18.46 19.17
C LEU A 79 23.69 -17.20 18.84
N SER A 80 24.82 -17.37 18.16
CA SER A 80 25.59 -16.25 17.60
C SER A 80 24.93 -15.65 16.36
N GLY A 81 25.50 -14.55 15.84
CA GLY A 81 25.09 -13.99 14.54
C GLY A 81 23.82 -13.15 14.57
N GLY A 82 23.38 -12.70 15.75
CA GLY A 82 22.19 -11.86 15.92
C GLY A 82 20.87 -12.62 15.85
N PHE A 83 20.89 -13.93 16.05
CA PHE A 83 19.67 -14.74 16.19
C PHE A 83 19.05 -14.54 17.57
N GLU A 84 17.73 -14.49 17.59
CA GLU A 84 16.92 -14.39 18.80
C GLU A 84 16.15 -15.69 19.03
N LEU A 85 15.80 -15.97 20.28
CA LEU A 85 14.94 -17.11 20.61
C LEU A 85 13.48 -16.72 20.35
N LEU A 86 12.78 -17.53 19.56
CA LEU A 86 11.34 -17.39 19.35
C LEU A 86 10.57 -18.07 20.50
N GLU A 87 10.97 -19.29 20.87
CA GLU A 87 10.42 -20.03 22.01
C GLU A 87 11.38 -21.18 22.41
N GLY A 88 11.30 -21.64 23.66
CA GLY A 88 12.08 -22.77 24.15
C GLY A 88 11.39 -23.61 25.24
N ASP A 89 11.72 -24.89 25.30
CA ASP A 89 11.47 -25.75 26.44
C ASP A 89 12.77 -26.08 27.16
N GLU A 90 12.74 -25.95 28.48
CA GLU A 90 13.85 -26.22 29.38
C GLU A 90 13.46 -27.29 30.41
N ALA A 91 12.85 -28.38 29.95
CA ALA A 91 12.51 -29.50 30.82
C ALA A 91 13.78 -30.25 31.27
N GLY A 92 14.31 -29.86 32.44
CA GLY A 92 15.50 -30.47 33.04
C GLY A 92 16.79 -30.07 32.33
N ASN A 93 17.54 -31.05 31.83
CA ASN A 93 18.82 -30.84 31.12
C ASN A 93 18.67 -30.69 29.60
N ASN A 94 17.43 -30.73 29.08
CA ASN A 94 17.13 -30.61 27.66
C ASN A 94 16.85 -29.14 27.31
N ASN A 95 17.31 -28.71 26.14
CA ASN A 95 16.99 -27.45 25.48
C ASN A 95 16.41 -27.78 24.11
N PHE A 96 15.10 -27.62 23.99
CA PHE A 96 14.39 -27.70 22.71
C PHE A 96 13.92 -26.30 22.36
N ALA A 97 14.35 -25.78 21.22
CA ALA A 97 14.20 -24.36 20.93
C ALA A 97 13.93 -24.10 19.46
N VAL A 98 13.25 -22.99 19.21
CA VAL A 98 13.13 -22.38 17.88
C VAL A 98 13.71 -20.97 17.97
N GLY A 99 14.75 -20.70 17.20
CA GLY A 99 15.32 -19.36 17.04
C GLY A 99 14.98 -18.76 15.68
N TYR A 100 15.07 -17.44 15.57
CA TYR A 100 14.84 -16.74 14.32
C TYR A 100 15.80 -15.57 14.11
N LYS A 101 15.92 -15.14 12.86
CA LYS A 101 16.57 -13.88 12.47
C LYS A 101 15.93 -13.36 11.17
N ILE A 102 15.76 -12.05 11.06
CA ILE A 102 15.60 -11.41 9.74
C ILE A 102 17.00 -11.14 9.18
N ALA A 103 17.32 -11.78 8.07
CA ALA A 103 18.63 -11.75 7.44
C ALA A 103 19.03 -10.31 7.12
N ASP A 104 20.23 -9.91 7.53
CA ASP A 104 20.77 -8.56 7.27
C ASP A 104 21.72 -8.54 6.07
N GLY A 105 22.05 -9.72 5.51
CA GLY A 105 22.99 -9.89 4.42
C GLY A 105 24.42 -10.19 4.88
N THR A 106 24.65 -10.32 6.19
CA THR A 106 25.95 -10.71 6.77
C THR A 106 26.02 -12.21 7.08
N GLU A 107 24.96 -12.96 6.81
CA GLU A 107 24.90 -14.39 7.10
C GLU A 107 25.96 -15.18 6.31
N GLY A 108 26.75 -15.98 7.03
CA GLY A 108 27.64 -16.97 6.44
C GLY A 108 26.92 -18.30 6.19
N GLY A 109 27.70 -19.36 5.91
CA GLY A 109 27.18 -20.72 5.76
C GLY A 109 26.80 -21.40 7.07
N SER A 110 27.24 -20.87 8.22
CA SER A 110 26.96 -21.43 9.54
C SER A 110 26.99 -20.37 10.64
N ILE A 111 26.33 -20.69 11.75
CA ILE A 111 26.44 -20.00 13.04
C ILE A 111 26.91 -20.99 14.11
N PHE A 112 27.40 -20.46 15.23
CA PHE A 112 27.88 -21.25 16.35
C PHE A 112 27.14 -20.94 17.64
N THR A 113 27.08 -21.91 18.55
CA THR A 113 26.68 -21.69 19.94
C THR A 113 27.87 -21.37 20.85
N ASN A 114 27.59 -21.04 22.11
CA ASN A 114 28.57 -21.15 23.21
C ASN A 114 29.07 -22.59 23.38
N THR A 115 30.09 -22.77 24.23
CA THR A 115 30.63 -24.09 24.59
C THR A 115 29.61 -24.95 25.31
N LEU A 116 29.36 -26.14 24.76
CA LEU A 116 28.37 -27.09 25.25
C LEU A 116 28.98 -28.48 25.25
N SER A 117 28.93 -29.17 26.39
CA SER A 117 29.37 -30.56 26.49
C SER A 117 28.21 -31.53 26.24
N LYS A 118 27.53 -31.37 25.10
CA LYS A 118 26.33 -32.12 24.74
C LYS A 118 26.32 -32.51 23.26
N ARG A 119 25.34 -33.31 22.85
CA ARG A 119 25.00 -33.52 21.43
C ARG A 119 23.83 -32.64 21.04
N SER A 120 23.71 -32.30 19.76
CA SER A 120 22.57 -31.55 19.24
C SER A 120 22.22 -31.88 17.79
N ALA A 121 20.97 -31.65 17.43
CA ALA A 121 20.45 -31.76 16.08
C ALA A 121 19.74 -30.47 15.69
N HIS A 122 19.92 -30.06 14.43
CA HIS A 122 19.36 -28.80 13.93
C HIS A 122 18.75 -28.97 12.55
N ILE A 123 17.66 -28.25 12.33
CA ILE A 123 17.07 -28.01 11.01
C ILE A 123 16.92 -26.50 10.85
N THR A 124 17.33 -25.96 9.72
CA THR A 124 17.25 -24.52 9.43
C THR A 124 16.44 -24.27 8.18
N TYR A 125 15.66 -23.18 8.20
CA TYR A 125 14.81 -22.74 7.10
C TYR A 125 15.18 -21.32 6.69
N CYS A 126 15.09 -21.04 5.39
CA CYS A 126 15.14 -19.70 4.84
C CYS A 126 13.82 -19.43 4.12
N ILE A 127 13.04 -18.49 4.63
CA ILE A 127 11.76 -18.05 4.07
C ILE A 127 12.01 -16.76 3.29
N LYS A 128 11.54 -16.75 2.05
CA LYS A 128 11.85 -15.71 1.07
C LYS A 128 11.21 -14.38 1.42
N LYS A 129 12.02 -13.32 1.49
CA LYS A 129 11.55 -11.95 1.68
C LYS A 129 10.45 -11.58 0.69
N GLY A 130 9.54 -10.71 1.13
CA GLY A 130 8.42 -10.27 0.31
C GLY A 130 7.35 -11.34 0.06
N THR A 131 7.47 -12.55 0.65
CA THR A 131 6.40 -13.57 0.67
C THR A 131 5.77 -13.74 2.04
N PHE A 132 6.38 -13.19 3.09
CA PHE A 132 5.87 -13.18 4.46
C PHE A 132 5.78 -11.75 5.01
N SER A 133 4.99 -11.58 6.07
CA SER A 133 4.82 -10.32 6.79
C SER A 133 4.96 -10.52 8.29
N GLY A 134 5.62 -9.57 8.95
CA GLY A 134 5.83 -9.59 10.39
C GLY A 134 6.77 -10.71 10.86
N LEU A 135 6.71 -10.99 12.16
CA LEU A 135 7.46 -12.08 12.80
C LEU A 135 6.59 -13.34 12.90
N PRO A 136 7.20 -14.54 13.01
CA PRO A 136 6.46 -15.78 13.19
C PRO A 136 5.71 -15.82 14.51
N PHE A 137 4.53 -16.45 14.48
CA PHE A 137 3.79 -16.85 15.68
C PHE A 137 4.20 -18.27 16.09
N ILE A 138 4.16 -18.57 17.39
CA ILE A 138 4.56 -19.87 17.91
C ILE A 138 3.70 -20.30 19.10
N ALA A 139 3.45 -21.61 19.20
CA ALA A 139 2.92 -22.27 20.39
C ALA A 139 3.72 -23.54 20.67
N LYS A 140 3.82 -23.93 21.95
CA LYS A 140 4.65 -25.04 22.42
C LYS A 140 3.90 -25.95 23.38
N GLU A 141 4.13 -27.25 23.26
CA GLU A 141 3.76 -28.26 24.25
C GLU A 141 4.95 -29.20 24.51
N SER A 142 4.99 -29.82 25.68
CA SER A 142 6.06 -30.74 26.08
C SER A 142 5.51 -31.98 26.78
N GLY A 143 6.24 -33.09 26.71
CA GLY A 143 5.80 -34.32 27.36
C GLY A 143 6.81 -35.46 27.29
N SER A 144 6.40 -36.63 27.80
CA SER A 144 7.18 -37.86 27.76
C SER A 144 6.33 -39.01 27.22
N SER A 145 6.46 -39.27 25.92
CA SER A 145 5.69 -40.29 25.19
C SER A 145 6.32 -40.55 23.82
N ASN A 146 5.71 -41.41 23.02
CA ASN A 146 6.06 -41.62 21.62
C ASN A 146 5.22 -40.77 20.65
N SER A 147 4.44 -39.82 21.16
CA SER A 147 3.52 -39.01 20.35
C SER A 147 3.66 -37.52 20.66
N PRO A 148 4.78 -36.87 20.26
CA PRO A 148 4.88 -35.42 20.37
C PRO A 148 3.73 -34.74 19.63
N ASN A 149 2.99 -33.88 20.32
CA ASN A 149 1.80 -33.23 19.78
C ASN A 149 1.95 -31.70 19.87
N PRO A 150 2.31 -31.02 18.76
CA PRO A 150 2.27 -29.57 18.69
C PRO A 150 0.87 -29.05 19.06
N PRO A 151 0.75 -28.00 19.90
CA PRO A 151 -0.55 -27.49 20.30
C PRO A 151 -1.19 -26.62 19.21
N ASN A 152 -2.50 -26.39 19.32
CA ASN A 152 -3.19 -25.40 18.48
C ASN A 152 -2.59 -23.99 18.62
N LEU A 153 -2.45 -23.27 17.50
CA LEU A 153 -2.00 -21.88 17.46
C LEU A 153 -3.04 -21.01 16.74
N SER A 154 -3.46 -19.90 17.36
CA SER A 154 -4.49 -18.97 16.84
C SER A 154 -3.95 -17.54 16.70
N PRO A 155 -3.20 -17.23 15.62
CA PRO A 155 -2.50 -15.96 15.47
C PRO A 155 -3.40 -14.79 15.05
N SER A 156 -4.58 -15.05 14.48
CA SER A 156 -5.48 -14.00 13.98
C SER A 156 -6.95 -14.32 14.17
N LEU A 157 -7.76 -13.27 14.30
CA LEU A 157 -9.23 -13.37 14.33
C LEU A 157 -9.85 -13.39 12.93
N VAL A 158 -9.05 -13.18 11.88
CA VAL A 158 -9.46 -13.27 10.48
C VAL A 158 -8.65 -14.33 9.76
N GLN A 159 -9.23 -14.94 8.73
CA GLN A 159 -8.54 -15.95 7.93
C GLN A 159 -7.37 -15.29 7.18
N GLN A 160 -6.19 -15.88 7.30
CA GLN A 160 -4.98 -15.44 6.60
C GLN A 160 -4.27 -16.64 6.01
N ASN A 161 -3.48 -16.41 4.96
CA ASN A 161 -2.60 -17.44 4.40
C ASN A 161 -1.36 -17.55 5.28
N TYR A 162 -1.13 -18.74 5.83
CA TYR A 162 0.05 -19.06 6.63
C TYR A 162 0.81 -20.22 6.01
N LEU A 163 2.13 -20.14 6.11
CA LEU A 163 2.97 -21.33 6.11
C LEU A 163 3.03 -21.83 7.56
N TRP A 164 2.43 -22.99 7.79
CA TRP A 164 2.47 -23.68 9.07
C TRP A 164 3.63 -24.65 9.11
N ILE A 165 4.43 -24.60 10.17
CA ILE A 165 5.48 -25.58 10.43
C ILE A 165 5.17 -26.26 11.76
N ALA A 166 4.93 -27.57 11.70
CA ALA A 166 4.88 -28.42 12.87
C ALA A 166 6.29 -28.98 13.13
N SER A 167 6.72 -28.98 14.38
CA SER A 167 8.02 -29.55 14.75
C SER A 167 7.95 -30.41 15.99
N ALA A 168 8.80 -31.43 16.05
CA ALA A 168 8.97 -32.31 17.20
C ALA A 168 10.46 -32.47 17.50
N HIS A 169 10.81 -32.27 18.77
CA HIS A 169 12.16 -32.25 19.29
C HIS A 169 12.26 -33.36 20.33
N ALA A 170 13.39 -34.06 20.39
CA ALA A 170 13.56 -35.19 21.31
C ALA A 170 14.99 -35.32 21.82
N ASN A 171 15.13 -35.75 23.07
CA ASN A 171 16.41 -36.07 23.72
C ASN A 171 16.96 -37.46 23.34
N LYS A 172 16.37 -38.13 22.35
CA LYS A 172 16.76 -39.48 21.92
C LYS A 172 16.75 -39.54 20.40
N SER A 173 17.48 -40.51 19.85
CA SER A 173 17.33 -40.86 18.43
C SER A 173 16.23 -41.91 18.29
N SER A 174 15.19 -41.60 17.52
CA SER A 174 14.01 -42.43 17.27
C SER A 174 13.70 -42.45 15.78
N ASP A 175 13.08 -43.50 15.28
CA ASP A 175 12.44 -43.44 13.96
C ASP A 175 11.13 -42.67 14.09
N ILE A 176 10.72 -42.02 13.00
CA ILE A 176 9.44 -41.30 12.89
C ILE A 176 8.55 -42.13 11.97
N ASN A 177 7.51 -42.73 12.55
CA ASN A 177 6.58 -43.60 11.85
C ASN A 177 5.55 -42.79 11.04
N SER A 178 5.16 -41.62 11.55
CA SER A 178 4.27 -40.71 10.85
C SER A 178 4.47 -39.26 11.30
N TYR A 179 4.20 -38.37 10.36
CA TYR A 179 4.10 -36.93 10.58
C TYR A 179 2.61 -36.53 10.74
N PRO A 180 2.34 -35.32 11.24
CA PRO A 180 0.97 -34.82 11.36
C PRO A 180 0.23 -34.84 10.01
N ALA A 181 -1.09 -35.09 10.04
CA ALA A 181 -1.87 -35.32 8.83
C ALA A 181 -1.92 -34.06 7.94
N ASN A 182 -1.82 -34.24 6.62
CA ASN A 182 -1.78 -33.17 5.61
C ASN A 182 -0.53 -32.27 5.64
N TYR A 183 0.44 -32.57 6.49
CA TYR A 183 1.76 -31.94 6.44
C TYR A 183 2.66 -32.69 5.45
N THR A 184 3.45 -31.94 4.70
CA THR A 184 4.37 -32.43 3.67
C THR A 184 5.76 -31.82 3.87
N ASN A 185 6.68 -32.00 2.91
CA ASN A 185 8.04 -31.46 2.96
C ASN A 185 8.74 -31.72 4.30
N THR A 186 8.68 -32.99 4.70
CA THR A 186 9.14 -33.47 5.99
C THR A 186 10.65 -33.51 6.05
N LEU A 187 11.20 -33.09 7.18
CA LEU A 187 12.63 -33.19 7.47
C LEU A 187 12.83 -33.89 8.80
N MET A 188 13.94 -34.59 8.93
CA MET A 188 14.42 -35.09 10.22
C MET A 188 15.93 -34.98 10.30
N ARG A 189 16.42 -34.70 11.49
CA ARG A 189 17.84 -34.80 11.79
C ARG A 189 18.03 -35.34 13.19
N ARG A 190 18.95 -36.29 13.32
CA ARG A 190 19.31 -36.93 14.59
C ARG A 190 20.82 -37.10 14.68
N THR A 191 21.29 -37.26 15.91
CA THR A 191 22.72 -37.38 16.24
C THR A 191 23.26 -38.80 16.13
N ASN A 192 22.40 -39.82 16.22
CA ASN A 192 22.75 -41.20 15.90
C ASN A 192 21.94 -41.66 14.68
N ASN A 193 22.59 -42.32 13.71
CA ASN A 193 21.91 -42.73 12.47
C ASN A 193 20.97 -43.95 12.65
N SER A 194 20.73 -44.36 13.89
CA SER A 194 19.84 -45.45 14.28
C SER A 194 19.09 -45.08 15.56
N THR A 195 18.03 -45.82 15.86
CA THR A 195 17.32 -45.69 17.12
C THR A 195 18.29 -45.86 18.31
N SER A 196 18.11 -45.03 19.33
CA SER A 196 18.88 -45.07 20.56
C SER A 196 17.98 -44.67 21.71
N THR A 197 17.98 -45.48 22.77
CA THR A 197 17.23 -45.19 24.01
C THR A 197 17.98 -44.25 24.94
N SER A 198 19.26 -43.93 24.64
CA SER A 198 20.06 -42.99 25.43
C SER A 198 19.59 -41.57 25.20
N ASP A 199 19.27 -40.92 26.31
CA ASP A 199 18.86 -39.52 26.46
C ASP A 199 19.98 -38.50 26.16
N THR A 200 21.21 -38.98 25.96
CA THR A 200 22.36 -38.15 25.54
C THR A 200 22.34 -37.78 24.06
N HIS A 201 21.33 -38.21 23.31
CA HIS A 201 21.18 -37.91 21.90
C HIS A 201 20.20 -36.76 21.68
N ALA A 202 20.15 -36.26 20.46
CA ALA A 202 19.21 -35.24 20.05
C ALA A 202 18.59 -35.60 18.70
N GLN A 203 17.34 -35.19 18.52
CA GLN A 203 16.60 -35.28 17.27
C GLN A 203 15.64 -34.11 17.11
N VAL A 204 15.52 -33.63 15.87
CA VAL A 204 14.52 -32.64 15.44
C VAL A 204 13.83 -33.19 14.19
N ALA A 205 12.53 -32.97 14.11
CA ALA A 205 11.73 -33.24 12.94
C ALA A 205 10.80 -32.07 12.65
N THR A 206 10.61 -31.75 11.37
CA THR A 206 9.71 -30.70 10.93
C THR A 206 8.85 -31.19 9.77
N ALA A 207 7.67 -30.60 9.63
CA ALA A 207 6.82 -30.77 8.46
C ALA A 207 6.05 -29.47 8.20
N GLN A 208 5.61 -29.27 6.96
CA GLN A 208 5.09 -28.00 6.48
C GLN A 208 3.68 -28.14 5.92
N ARG A 209 2.88 -27.09 6.01
CA ARG A 209 1.56 -27.01 5.40
C ARG A 209 1.21 -25.56 5.04
N ASP A 210 0.81 -25.34 3.80
CA ASP A 210 0.17 -24.10 3.39
C ASP A 210 -1.33 -24.18 3.67
N LEU A 211 -1.84 -23.30 4.52
CA LEU A 211 -3.26 -23.27 4.85
C LEU A 211 -3.76 -21.87 5.19
N ALA A 212 -4.89 -21.50 4.57
CA ALA A 212 -5.65 -20.31 4.91
C ALA A 212 -6.50 -20.57 6.15
N ALA A 213 -6.12 -20.02 7.31
CA ALA A 213 -6.85 -20.27 8.56
C ALA A 213 -6.73 -19.11 9.57
N THR A 214 -7.62 -19.10 10.55
CA THR A 214 -7.54 -18.29 11.78
C THR A 214 -6.67 -18.96 12.84
N ASP A 215 -6.62 -20.29 12.79
CA ASP A 215 -5.96 -21.18 13.74
C ASP A 215 -5.59 -22.50 13.08
N GLU A 216 -4.61 -23.20 13.63
CA GLU A 216 -4.19 -24.53 13.18
C GLU A 216 -3.76 -25.39 14.35
N ASP A 217 -4.31 -26.61 14.41
CA ASP A 217 -3.85 -27.72 15.24
C ASP A 217 -3.22 -28.78 14.32
N PRO A 218 -1.89 -28.93 14.29
CA PRO A 218 -1.24 -29.88 13.42
C PRO A 218 -1.63 -31.34 13.71
N GLY A 219 -1.90 -31.66 14.98
CA GLY A 219 -1.95 -33.05 15.46
C GLY A 219 -0.56 -33.68 15.63
N SER A 220 -0.54 -34.94 16.09
CA SER A 220 0.66 -35.56 16.63
C SER A 220 1.62 -36.14 15.59
N PHE A 221 2.91 -36.06 15.87
CA PHE A 221 3.91 -36.97 15.31
C PHE A 221 3.79 -38.35 15.97
N THR A 222 4.36 -39.39 15.35
CA THR A 222 4.48 -40.71 15.98
C THR A 222 5.91 -41.23 15.86
N PHE A 223 6.53 -41.46 17.01
CA PHE A 223 7.90 -41.93 17.17
C PHE A 223 7.89 -43.45 17.44
N SER A 224 8.97 -44.14 17.09
CA SER A 224 9.12 -45.59 17.33
C SER A 224 9.34 -45.96 18.80
N GLN A 225 9.57 -44.98 19.68
CA GLN A 225 9.84 -45.17 21.10
C GLN A 225 9.41 -43.95 21.92
N ASN A 226 9.29 -44.12 23.25
CA ASN A 226 9.05 -43.01 24.18
C ASN A 226 10.29 -42.14 24.32
N VAL A 227 10.09 -40.84 24.17
CA VAL A 227 11.11 -39.79 24.28
C VAL A 227 10.60 -38.69 25.19
N ASP A 228 11.49 -37.92 25.79
CA ASP A 228 11.10 -36.61 26.30
C ASP A 228 11.15 -35.64 25.13
N TRP A 229 10.08 -34.88 24.95
CA TRP A 229 9.88 -34.08 23.77
C TRP A 229 9.33 -32.70 24.08
N ALA A 230 9.65 -31.77 23.19
CA ALA A 230 8.85 -30.56 22.96
C ALA A 230 8.39 -30.54 21.50
N ALA A 231 7.20 -30.01 21.29
CA ALA A 231 6.59 -29.89 19.98
C ALA A 231 6.07 -28.47 19.80
N PHE A 232 6.27 -27.91 18.61
CA PHE A 232 5.92 -26.52 18.32
C PHE A 232 5.06 -26.43 17.07
N THR A 233 4.08 -25.54 17.13
CA THR A 233 3.31 -25.07 15.98
C THR A 233 3.78 -23.66 15.66
N ILE A 234 4.26 -23.44 14.44
CA ILE A 234 4.76 -22.14 13.97
C ILE A 234 3.87 -21.69 12.84
N GLY A 235 3.36 -20.46 12.92
CA GLY A 235 2.61 -19.81 11.85
C GLY A 235 3.39 -18.62 11.30
N ILE A 236 3.75 -18.66 10.01
CA ILE A 236 4.39 -17.53 9.32
C ILE A 236 3.34 -16.90 8.43
N GLN A 237 2.99 -15.63 8.67
CA GLN A 237 1.94 -14.95 7.91
C GLN A 237 2.44 -14.60 6.52
N GLY A 238 1.63 -14.90 5.50
CA GLY A 238 1.82 -14.47 4.12
C GLY A 238 1.82 -12.95 3.96
N SER A 239 2.67 -12.44 3.07
CA SER A 239 2.59 -11.04 2.66
C SER A 239 1.47 -10.82 1.66
N CYS A 240 1.03 -9.58 1.53
CA CYS A 240 0.25 -9.13 0.39
C CYS A 240 0.93 -9.52 -0.93
N SER A 241 0.15 -10.00 -1.92
CA SER A 241 0.60 -10.22 -3.30
C SER A 241 -0.20 -9.41 -4.33
N ALA A 242 -1.13 -8.57 -3.86
CA ALA A 242 -1.91 -7.71 -4.74
C ALA A 242 -1.05 -6.61 -5.36
N GLU A 243 -1.36 -6.25 -6.60
CA GLU A 243 -0.76 -5.11 -7.29
C GLU A 243 -1.85 -4.28 -7.98
N LEU A 244 -1.62 -2.96 -8.01
CA LEU A 244 -2.42 -1.99 -8.74
C LEU A 244 -1.51 -1.27 -9.73
N THR A 245 -1.68 -1.53 -11.02
CA THR A 245 -0.87 -0.91 -12.07
C THR A 245 -1.74 -0.01 -12.94
N LEU A 246 -1.31 1.25 -13.14
CA LEU A 246 -2.01 2.17 -14.04
C LEU A 246 -1.93 1.62 -15.48
N ALA A 247 -3.09 1.23 -16.01
CA ALA A 247 -3.25 0.64 -17.33
C ALA A 247 -3.68 1.66 -18.40
N SER A 248 -4.29 2.76 -17.98
CA SER A 248 -4.51 3.93 -18.84
C SER A 248 -3.18 4.68 -19.07
N GLY A 249 -3.17 5.62 -20.02
CA GLY A 249 -1.96 6.37 -20.38
C GLY A 249 -1.29 7.06 -19.18
N ALA A 250 0.03 7.22 -19.24
CA ALA A 250 0.78 7.88 -18.16
C ALA A 250 0.21 9.27 -17.87
N GLY A 251 0.03 9.60 -16.58
CA GLY A 251 -0.51 10.88 -16.13
C GLY A 251 -2.04 10.97 -16.10
N THR A 252 -2.79 9.98 -16.60
CA THR A 252 -4.27 10.00 -16.47
C THR A 252 -4.74 9.95 -15.02
N ASN A 253 -3.91 9.45 -14.09
CA ASN A 253 -4.22 9.50 -12.66
C ASN A 253 -4.13 10.92 -12.07
N ASN A 254 -3.59 11.89 -12.81
CA ASN A 254 -3.47 13.29 -12.42
C ASN A 254 -3.96 14.22 -13.55
N GLN A 255 -5.23 14.61 -13.52
CA GLN A 255 -5.86 15.38 -14.61
C GLN A 255 -6.21 16.80 -14.19
N ASN A 256 -6.07 17.74 -15.13
CA ASN A 256 -6.67 19.07 -15.04
C ASN A 256 -7.78 19.14 -16.09
N LEU A 257 -9.00 19.37 -15.63
CA LEU A 257 -10.21 19.42 -16.45
C LEU A 257 -10.84 20.80 -16.35
N ILE A 258 -11.50 21.20 -17.43
CA ILE A 258 -12.40 22.35 -17.43
C ILE A 258 -13.76 21.85 -16.93
N SER A 259 -14.45 22.66 -16.12
CA SER A 259 -15.79 22.32 -15.61
C SER A 259 -16.76 21.94 -16.74
N GLY A 260 -17.41 20.78 -16.60
CA GLY A 260 -18.31 20.20 -17.59
C GLY A 260 -17.66 19.22 -18.58
N GLU A 261 -16.32 19.19 -18.69
CA GLU A 261 -15.63 18.23 -19.55
C GLU A 261 -15.50 16.85 -18.89
N PRO A 262 -15.71 15.76 -19.64
CA PRO A 262 -15.48 14.41 -19.13
C PRO A 262 -14.00 14.18 -18.87
N MET A 263 -13.69 13.43 -17.81
CA MET A 263 -12.33 12.97 -17.57
C MET A 263 -11.91 11.91 -18.60
N ILE A 264 -10.61 11.81 -18.88
CA ILE A 264 -10.06 10.63 -19.54
C ILE A 264 -10.22 9.46 -18.55
N PRO A 265 -10.85 8.33 -18.93
CA PRO A 265 -11.02 7.21 -18.03
C PRO A 265 -9.69 6.71 -17.47
N ILE A 266 -9.63 6.55 -16.15
CA ILE A 266 -8.45 6.09 -15.42
C ILE A 266 -8.64 4.60 -15.16
N ARG A 267 -7.73 3.77 -15.65
CA ARG A 267 -7.80 2.31 -15.45
C ARG A 267 -6.62 1.83 -14.63
N TYR A 268 -6.90 1.01 -13.62
CA TYR A 268 -5.90 0.25 -12.90
C TYR A 268 -6.16 -1.24 -13.11
N ASN A 269 -5.16 -1.95 -13.65
CA ASN A 269 -5.16 -3.41 -13.65
C ASN A 269 -4.98 -3.89 -12.21
N VAL A 270 -5.73 -4.94 -11.87
CA VAL A 270 -5.68 -5.59 -10.55
C VAL A 270 -5.15 -7.00 -10.74
N SER A 271 -4.07 -7.33 -10.03
CA SER A 271 -3.52 -8.69 -9.96
C SER A 271 -3.29 -9.07 -8.50
N GLY A 272 -3.25 -10.37 -8.20
CA GLY A 272 -3.03 -10.88 -6.85
C GLY A 272 -4.16 -10.59 -5.85
N ALA A 273 -5.29 -10.04 -6.32
CA ALA A 273 -6.48 -9.79 -5.51
C ALA A 273 -7.78 -10.08 -6.29
N THR A 274 -8.86 -10.41 -5.56
CA THR A 274 -10.20 -10.42 -6.16
C THR A 274 -10.71 -8.99 -6.39
N ILE A 275 -11.52 -8.76 -7.43
CA ILE A 275 -11.97 -7.39 -7.74
C ILE A 275 -12.96 -6.84 -6.70
N ASP A 276 -13.72 -7.71 -6.05
CA ASP A 276 -14.70 -7.33 -5.04
C ASP A 276 -14.03 -6.72 -3.81
N ASP A 277 -12.80 -7.15 -3.53
CA ASP A 277 -11.94 -6.70 -2.45
C ASP A 277 -11.27 -5.33 -2.68
N VAL A 278 -11.45 -4.72 -3.87
CA VAL A 278 -10.92 -3.38 -4.16
C VAL A 278 -11.82 -2.30 -3.57
N LEU A 279 -11.28 -1.45 -2.71
CA LEU A 279 -11.96 -0.32 -2.11
C LEU A 279 -11.54 0.98 -2.83
N PHE A 280 -12.49 1.90 -2.95
CA PHE A 280 -12.27 3.23 -3.52
C PHE A 280 -12.68 4.28 -2.49
N SER A 281 -11.80 5.25 -2.21
CA SER A 281 -12.02 6.31 -1.22
C SER A 281 -11.63 7.68 -1.80
N PRO A 282 -12.41 8.76 -1.55
CA PRO A 282 -13.70 8.76 -0.87
C PRO A 282 -14.78 8.07 -1.74
N ALA A 283 -15.84 7.57 -1.10
CA ALA A 283 -16.93 6.93 -1.83
C ALA A 283 -17.60 7.92 -2.80
N SER A 284 -17.50 7.65 -4.11
CA SER A 284 -18.21 8.29 -5.21
C SER A 284 -18.17 9.84 -5.22
N PRO A 285 -17.11 10.46 -5.74
CA PRO A 285 -17.12 11.88 -6.10
C PRO A 285 -18.29 12.20 -7.03
N GLY A 286 -18.92 13.37 -6.88
CA GLY A 286 -20.05 13.79 -7.72
C GLY A 286 -19.70 13.76 -9.21
N GLY A 287 -20.57 13.13 -10.01
CA GLY A 287 -20.38 12.97 -11.46
C GLY A 287 -19.34 11.91 -11.88
N VAL A 288 -18.75 11.18 -10.93
CA VAL A 288 -17.74 10.14 -11.17
C VAL A 288 -18.29 8.76 -10.83
N SER A 289 -18.09 7.81 -11.73
CA SER A 289 -18.41 6.39 -11.54
C SER A 289 -17.14 5.56 -11.41
N VAL A 290 -17.17 4.58 -10.52
CA VAL A 290 -16.10 3.59 -10.34
C VAL A 290 -16.66 2.23 -10.74
N ASN A 291 -16.21 1.72 -11.89
CA ASN A 291 -16.65 0.46 -12.45
C ASN A 291 -15.58 -0.61 -12.21
N LYS A 292 -15.99 -1.73 -11.61
CA LYS A 292 -15.14 -2.90 -11.34
C LYS A 292 -15.41 -3.96 -12.41
N GLN A 293 -14.36 -4.38 -13.09
CA GLN A 293 -14.38 -5.43 -14.09
C GLN A 293 -13.44 -6.56 -13.64
N SER A 294 -13.57 -7.77 -14.20
CA SER A 294 -12.88 -8.96 -13.68
C SER A 294 -11.36 -8.83 -13.50
N SER A 295 -10.69 -7.89 -14.19
CA SER A 295 -9.25 -7.66 -14.11
C SER A 295 -8.82 -6.20 -13.93
N TYR A 296 -9.78 -5.25 -13.86
CA TYR A 296 -9.44 -3.83 -13.72
C TYR A 296 -10.53 -3.02 -13.03
N VAL A 297 -10.12 -1.92 -12.41
CA VAL A 297 -11.01 -0.86 -11.95
C VAL A 297 -10.89 0.34 -12.89
N GLU A 298 -12.02 0.85 -13.35
CA GLU A 298 -12.12 2.04 -14.19
C GLU A 298 -12.83 3.17 -13.42
N ILE A 299 -12.20 4.34 -13.39
CA ILE A 299 -12.76 5.59 -12.88
C ILE A 299 -13.08 6.45 -14.10
N SER A 300 -14.34 6.86 -14.26
CA SER A 300 -14.79 7.64 -15.42
C SER A 300 -15.96 8.56 -15.07
N GLY A 301 -16.27 9.51 -15.95
CA GLY A 301 -17.40 10.44 -15.77
C GLY A 301 -17.01 11.90 -15.98
N THR A 302 -17.90 12.80 -15.56
CA THR A 302 -17.73 14.26 -15.63
C THR A 302 -17.78 14.77 -14.20
N PRO A 303 -16.62 15.02 -13.56
CA PRO A 303 -16.58 15.37 -12.15
C PRO A 303 -17.16 16.76 -11.88
N ASP A 304 -18.01 16.86 -10.86
CA ASP A 304 -18.62 18.12 -10.45
C ASP A 304 -17.60 19.09 -9.83
N ASN A 305 -16.60 18.55 -9.13
CA ASN A 305 -15.59 19.29 -8.38
C ASN A 305 -14.23 18.60 -8.43
N SER A 306 -13.18 19.34 -8.07
CA SER A 306 -11.85 18.75 -7.84
C SER A 306 -11.91 17.69 -6.73
N PHE A 307 -11.23 16.57 -6.91
CA PHE A 307 -11.15 15.51 -5.91
C PHE A 307 -9.80 14.79 -5.92
N THR A 308 -9.48 14.16 -4.81
CA THR A 308 -8.40 13.19 -4.70
C THR A 308 -9.03 11.83 -4.44
N TYR A 309 -8.36 10.77 -4.88
CA TYR A 309 -8.83 9.41 -4.62
C TYR A 309 -7.69 8.48 -4.27
N THR A 310 -8.03 7.42 -3.55
CA THR A 310 -7.20 6.27 -3.28
C THR A 310 -7.99 5.00 -3.58
N ILE A 311 -7.36 4.09 -4.32
CA ILE A 311 -7.78 2.71 -4.50
C ILE A 311 -6.93 1.87 -3.57
N THR A 312 -7.55 1.00 -2.77
CA THR A 312 -6.85 0.02 -1.96
C THR A 312 -7.38 -1.37 -2.24
N THR A 313 -6.53 -2.37 -2.39
CA THR A 313 -6.98 -3.77 -2.31
C THR A 313 -7.03 -4.17 -0.84
N SER A 314 -8.08 -4.86 -0.41
CA SER A 314 -8.07 -5.53 0.88
C SER A 314 -7.13 -6.75 0.79
N GLY A 315 -6.47 -7.10 1.89
CA GLY A 315 -5.56 -8.24 1.89
C GLY A 315 -4.66 -8.23 3.10
N GLY A 316 -5.03 -9.04 4.09
CA GLY A 316 -4.23 -9.59 5.17
C GLY A 316 -3.51 -8.67 6.18
N SER A 317 -3.27 -7.41 5.87
CA SER A 317 -2.82 -6.41 6.83
C SER A 317 -3.99 -5.53 7.26
N PRO A 318 -4.05 -5.04 8.52
CA PRO A 318 -5.04 -4.04 8.93
C PRO A 318 -5.05 -2.77 8.06
N ASP A 319 -3.97 -2.50 7.30
CA ASP A 319 -3.78 -1.28 6.52
C ASP A 319 -4.10 -1.44 5.00
N GLY A 320 -4.57 -2.60 4.56
CA GLY A 320 -4.75 -2.91 3.13
C GLY A 320 -3.47 -3.46 2.46
N CYS A 321 -3.60 -3.93 1.23
CA CYS A 321 -2.61 -4.76 0.54
C CYS A 321 -1.81 -3.94 -0.50
N ALA A 322 -2.47 -3.43 -1.54
CA ALA A 322 -1.88 -2.52 -2.53
C ALA A 322 -2.67 -1.20 -2.56
N THR A 323 -1.98 -0.09 -2.83
CA THR A 323 -2.62 1.23 -2.90
C THR A 323 -2.22 1.99 -4.16
N ALA A 324 -3.17 2.73 -4.74
CA ALA A 324 -2.92 3.65 -5.84
C ALA A 324 -3.72 4.94 -5.62
N SER A 325 -3.14 6.10 -5.90
CA SER A 325 -3.79 7.39 -5.68
C SER A 325 -3.67 8.31 -6.88
N GLY A 326 -4.56 9.30 -6.93
CA GLY A 326 -4.56 10.32 -7.97
C GLY A 326 -5.33 11.57 -7.59
N VAL A 327 -5.18 12.59 -8.43
CA VAL A 327 -5.82 13.91 -8.26
C VAL A 327 -6.50 14.31 -9.55
N VAL A 328 -7.78 14.66 -9.48
CA VAL A 328 -8.49 15.28 -10.60
C VAL A 328 -8.85 16.70 -10.18
N LYS A 329 -8.29 17.68 -10.88
CA LYS A 329 -8.60 19.10 -10.68
C LYS A 329 -9.62 19.54 -11.71
N VAL A 330 -10.71 20.12 -11.24
CA VAL A 330 -11.73 20.76 -12.08
C VAL A 330 -11.61 22.26 -11.88
N VAL A 331 -11.38 22.99 -12.97
CA VAL A 331 -11.24 24.45 -13.00
C VAL A 331 -12.39 25.02 -13.82
N THR A 332 -13.00 26.09 -13.34
CA THR A 332 -14.00 26.83 -14.13
C THR A 332 -13.34 27.42 -15.37
N ALA A 333 -13.94 27.25 -16.54
CA ALA A 333 -13.49 27.94 -17.75
C ALA A 333 -13.47 29.45 -17.47
N ASP A 334 -12.31 30.08 -17.62
CA ASP A 334 -12.25 31.54 -17.67
C ASP A 334 -12.92 31.98 -18.98
N THR A 335 -13.95 32.81 -18.91
CA THR A 335 -14.73 33.26 -20.07
C THR A 335 -13.98 34.27 -20.94
N THR A 336 -12.70 34.53 -20.65
CA THR A 336 -11.80 35.27 -21.54
C THR A 336 -11.40 34.33 -22.70
N SER A 337 -12.16 34.41 -23.81
CA SER A 337 -11.88 33.53 -24.94
C SER A 337 -10.54 33.94 -25.57
N ILE A 338 -9.64 32.97 -25.70
CA ILE A 338 -8.42 33.10 -26.50
C ILE A 338 -8.66 32.26 -27.75
N THR A 339 -8.75 32.90 -28.91
CA THR A 339 -8.87 32.23 -30.20
C THR A 339 -7.49 32.08 -30.82
N LEU A 340 -7.13 30.83 -31.18
CA LEU A 340 -5.92 30.54 -31.94
C LEU A 340 -6.30 30.17 -33.38
N VAL A 341 -5.70 30.87 -34.35
CA VAL A 341 -5.88 30.57 -35.77
C VAL A 341 -4.51 30.31 -36.39
N LYS A 342 -4.36 29.17 -37.07
CA LYS A 342 -3.19 28.86 -37.90
C LYS A 342 -3.60 28.83 -39.35
N THR A 343 -2.98 29.66 -40.18
CA THR A 343 -3.12 29.61 -41.64
C THR A 343 -1.81 29.21 -42.28
N VAL A 344 -1.91 28.43 -43.35
CA VAL A 344 -0.78 27.98 -44.15
C VAL A 344 -1.12 28.29 -45.61
N VAL A 345 -0.35 29.17 -46.24
CA VAL A 345 -0.59 29.61 -47.61
C VAL A 345 0.63 29.25 -48.45
N PRO A 346 0.48 28.48 -49.55
CA PRO A 346 1.60 28.19 -50.44
C PRO A 346 2.11 29.48 -51.09
N LYS A 347 3.42 29.64 -51.18
CA LYS A 347 4.04 30.82 -51.79
C LYS A 347 4.12 30.62 -53.31
N GLU A 348 3.45 31.47 -54.08
CA GLU A 348 3.23 31.23 -55.53
C GLU A 348 4.53 31.14 -56.37
N ASP A 349 5.62 31.75 -55.92
CA ASP A 349 6.89 31.80 -56.66
C ASP A 349 7.99 30.86 -56.11
N ALA A 350 7.66 29.90 -55.23
CA ALA A 350 8.67 29.01 -54.66
C ALA A 350 8.16 27.58 -54.38
N CYS A 351 8.81 26.59 -54.99
CA CYS A 351 8.49 25.17 -54.78
C CYS A 351 8.71 24.79 -53.31
N ASN A 352 7.72 24.12 -52.70
CA ASN A 352 7.74 23.64 -51.31
C ASN A 352 7.93 24.74 -50.24
N MET A 353 7.59 26.00 -50.53
CA MET A 353 7.55 27.07 -49.53
C MET A 353 6.11 27.47 -49.19
N PHE A 354 5.86 27.68 -47.89
CA PHE A 354 4.56 28.08 -47.36
C PHE A 354 4.75 29.21 -46.34
N ASP A 355 3.88 30.21 -46.40
CA ASP A 355 3.74 31.21 -45.34
C ASP A 355 2.83 30.62 -44.26
N VAL A 356 3.34 30.51 -43.04
CA VAL A 356 2.61 30.00 -41.88
C VAL A 356 2.37 31.14 -40.90
N THR A 357 1.12 31.47 -40.67
CA THR A 357 0.73 32.51 -39.70
C THR A 357 0.03 31.85 -38.53
N LEU A 358 0.48 32.17 -37.31
CA LEU A 358 -0.21 31.88 -36.07
C LEU A 358 -0.76 33.20 -35.51
N SER A 359 -2.07 33.28 -35.33
CA SER A 359 -2.76 34.39 -34.68
C SER A 359 -3.30 33.94 -33.33
N ILE A 360 -3.03 34.73 -32.30
CA ILE A 360 -3.57 34.55 -30.94
C ILE A 360 -4.38 35.81 -30.64
N THR A 361 -5.69 35.68 -30.52
CA THR A 361 -6.60 36.78 -30.21
C THR A 361 -7.20 36.54 -28.83
N GLY A 362 -7.01 37.48 -27.90
CA GLY A 362 -7.69 37.45 -26.59
C GLY A 362 -8.87 38.40 -26.56
N ASP A 363 -9.97 38.00 -25.91
CA ASP A 363 -11.09 38.90 -25.63
C ASP A 363 -10.75 39.86 -24.48
N ALA A 364 -10.86 41.16 -24.74
CA ALA A 364 -10.71 42.18 -23.69
C ALA A 364 -11.91 42.10 -22.72
N PRO A 365 -11.68 42.09 -21.39
CA PRO A 365 -12.78 42.09 -20.42
C PRO A 365 -13.66 43.34 -20.60
N PRO A 366 -15.01 43.24 -20.43
CA PRO A 366 -15.98 44.25 -20.85
C PRO A 366 -16.08 45.47 -19.91
N ARG A 367 -14.97 45.98 -19.39
CA ARG A 367 -14.98 47.15 -18.50
C ARG A 367 -14.85 48.45 -19.31
N PRO A 368 -15.89 49.30 -19.41
CA PRO A 368 -15.78 50.58 -20.09
C PRO A 368 -14.87 51.54 -19.30
N GLY A 369 -13.96 52.22 -20.00
CA GLY A 369 -13.24 53.37 -19.47
C GLY A 369 -14.08 54.64 -19.64
N GLU A 370 -14.55 55.21 -18.54
CA GLU A 370 -15.28 56.50 -18.54
C GLU A 370 -14.41 57.60 -17.93
N ALA A 371 -14.26 58.71 -18.63
CA ALA A 371 -13.51 59.86 -18.15
C ALA A 371 -14.26 61.16 -18.42
N ILE A 372 -14.34 62.04 -17.41
CA ILE A 372 -14.79 63.43 -17.60
C ILE A 372 -13.57 64.33 -17.53
N LEU A 373 -13.29 65.01 -18.63
CA LEU A 373 -12.24 66.02 -18.72
C LEU A 373 -12.77 67.33 -18.17
N VAL A 374 -12.25 67.76 -17.01
CA VAL A 374 -12.61 69.03 -16.38
C VAL A 374 -11.53 70.07 -16.72
N ILE A 375 -11.88 71.10 -17.49
CA ILE A 375 -10.94 72.07 -18.07
C ILE A 375 -11.12 73.45 -17.44
N ASP A 376 -10.06 73.98 -16.83
CA ASP A 376 -10.02 75.34 -16.29
C ASP A 376 -9.94 76.38 -17.42
N LEU A 377 -10.84 77.36 -17.40
CA LEU A 377 -10.96 78.50 -18.30
C LEU A 377 -10.83 79.85 -17.57
N SER A 378 -10.31 79.85 -16.34
CA SER A 378 -10.06 81.07 -15.57
C SER A 378 -9.03 81.98 -16.24
N GLY A 379 -9.01 83.26 -15.87
CA GLY A 379 -8.14 84.26 -16.50
C GLY A 379 -6.63 83.95 -16.43
N SER A 380 -6.19 83.11 -15.48
CA SER A 380 -4.80 82.65 -15.40
C SER A 380 -4.41 81.63 -16.49
N MET A 381 -5.39 81.07 -17.20
CA MET A 381 -5.19 80.11 -18.28
C MET A 381 -5.00 80.77 -19.65
N GLU A 382 -5.15 82.10 -19.74
CA GLU A 382 -5.02 82.84 -21.00
C GLU A 382 -3.64 82.64 -21.66
N GLY A 383 -3.64 82.55 -22.99
CA GLY A 383 -2.43 82.31 -23.79
C GLY A 383 -2.11 80.82 -23.97
N SER A 384 -0.83 80.46 -23.78
CA SER A 384 -0.34 79.09 -24.02
C SER A 384 -0.93 77.99 -23.12
N PRO A 385 -1.24 78.22 -21.82
CA PRO A 385 -1.76 77.18 -20.94
C PRO A 385 -3.07 76.56 -21.44
N ILE A 386 -4.06 77.38 -21.84
CA ILE A 386 -5.32 76.87 -22.36
C ILE A 386 -5.15 76.17 -23.71
N ALA A 387 -4.23 76.63 -24.56
CA ALA A 387 -3.94 75.98 -25.83
C ALA A 387 -3.35 74.57 -25.61
N ASN A 388 -2.42 74.44 -24.67
CA ASN A 388 -1.81 73.16 -24.30
C ASN A 388 -2.81 72.21 -23.65
N ALA A 389 -3.68 72.72 -22.75
CA ALA A 389 -4.73 71.93 -22.11
C ALA A 389 -5.72 71.35 -23.15
N LYS A 390 -6.14 72.16 -24.14
CA LYS A 390 -6.99 71.71 -25.24
C LYS A 390 -6.31 70.65 -26.11
N ALA A 391 -5.03 70.82 -26.44
CA ALA A 391 -4.28 69.85 -27.23
C ALA A 391 -4.12 68.51 -26.50
N ALA A 392 -3.80 68.55 -25.19
CA ALA A 392 -3.68 67.36 -24.36
C ALA A 392 -5.02 66.63 -24.19
N ALA A 393 -6.10 67.37 -23.89
CA ALA A 393 -7.46 66.83 -23.78
C ALA A 393 -7.89 66.12 -25.07
N LYS A 394 -7.62 66.74 -26.23
CA LYS A 394 -7.90 66.15 -27.54
C LYS A 394 -7.10 64.86 -27.76
N SER A 395 -5.79 64.87 -27.49
CA SER A 395 -4.95 63.69 -27.67
C SER A 395 -5.35 62.54 -26.73
N PHE A 396 -5.74 62.85 -25.49
CA PHE A 396 -6.24 61.86 -24.54
C PHE A 396 -7.54 61.22 -25.04
N ALA A 397 -8.52 62.03 -25.43
CA ALA A 397 -9.81 61.53 -25.93
C ALA A 397 -9.63 60.68 -27.20
N GLN A 398 -8.78 61.12 -28.13
CA GLN A 398 -8.46 60.36 -29.35
C GLN A 398 -7.81 59.02 -29.05
N LYS A 399 -6.92 58.96 -28.06
CA LYS A 399 -6.28 57.70 -27.65
C LYS A 399 -7.29 56.77 -26.99
N LEU A 400 -8.08 57.26 -26.04
CA LEU A 400 -9.06 56.47 -25.30
C LEU A 400 -10.19 55.92 -26.19
N LEU A 401 -10.58 56.67 -27.23
CA LEU A 401 -11.65 56.32 -28.17
C LEU A 401 -11.14 55.68 -29.48
N SER A 402 -9.83 55.48 -29.62
CA SER A 402 -9.25 54.83 -30.80
C SER A 402 -9.67 53.36 -30.90
N PRO A 403 -9.61 52.72 -32.09
CA PRO A 403 -9.88 51.29 -32.23
C PRO A 403 -9.04 50.40 -31.30
N GLU A 404 -7.80 50.81 -31.01
CA GLU A 404 -6.89 50.10 -30.09
C GLU A 404 -7.17 50.41 -28.61
N GLY A 405 -7.63 51.63 -28.30
CA GLY A 405 -7.95 52.07 -26.94
C GLY A 405 -9.37 51.73 -26.47
N ASN A 406 -10.30 51.50 -27.41
CA ASN A 406 -11.72 51.22 -27.19
C ASN A 406 -12.14 49.90 -27.86
N LEU A 407 -11.45 48.82 -27.52
CA LEU A 407 -11.68 47.49 -28.11
C LEU A 407 -13.13 47.00 -27.96
N THR A 408 -13.84 47.44 -26.92
CA THR A 408 -15.25 47.08 -26.65
C THR A 408 -16.24 48.04 -27.31
N GLY A 409 -15.80 49.19 -27.81
CA GLY A 409 -16.67 50.28 -28.26
C GLY A 409 -17.42 50.99 -27.14
N LEU A 410 -17.20 50.65 -25.87
CA LEU A 410 -17.97 51.13 -24.71
C LEU A 410 -17.32 52.31 -23.96
N ASN A 411 -16.09 52.72 -24.30
CA ASN A 411 -15.44 53.86 -23.65
C ASN A 411 -16.20 55.16 -23.97
N ARG A 412 -16.29 56.05 -22.96
CA ARG A 412 -16.97 57.35 -23.07
C ARG A 412 -16.11 58.47 -22.53
N VAL A 413 -16.18 59.62 -23.18
CA VAL A 413 -15.51 60.85 -22.72
C VAL A 413 -16.52 61.96 -22.59
N GLY A 414 -16.61 62.55 -21.41
CA GLY A 414 -17.33 63.79 -21.15
C GLY A 414 -16.38 64.97 -21.03
N ILE A 415 -16.89 66.18 -21.24
CA ILE A 415 -16.14 67.43 -21.09
C ILE A 415 -16.94 68.38 -20.23
N ALA A 416 -16.30 68.92 -19.20
CA ALA A 416 -16.80 70.03 -18.42
C ALA A 416 -15.74 71.13 -18.39
N SER A 417 -16.17 72.39 -18.42
CA SER A 417 -15.27 73.53 -18.29
C SER A 417 -15.71 74.42 -17.15
N TYR A 418 -14.75 75.11 -16.51
CA TYR A 418 -15.07 76.04 -15.43
C TYR A 418 -14.22 77.30 -15.47
N GLY A 419 -14.81 78.43 -15.10
CA GLY A 419 -14.11 79.66 -14.76
C GLY A 419 -14.50 80.05 -13.33
N THR A 420 -15.37 81.05 -13.18
CA THR A 420 -16.02 81.35 -11.89
C THR A 420 -17.17 80.38 -11.58
N THR A 421 -17.80 79.83 -12.61
CA THR A 421 -18.84 78.78 -12.55
C THR A 421 -18.50 77.68 -13.55
N GLY A 422 -18.96 76.45 -13.29
CA GLY A 422 -18.74 75.28 -14.15
C GLY A 422 -19.93 74.96 -15.05
N TYR A 423 -19.64 74.47 -16.25
CA TYR A 423 -20.62 74.00 -17.23
C TYR A 423 -20.23 72.60 -17.73
N LEU A 424 -21.23 71.73 -17.92
CA LEU A 424 -21.06 70.48 -18.64
C LEU A 424 -21.20 70.79 -20.13
N ASP A 425 -20.08 70.74 -20.85
CA ASP A 425 -20.05 71.01 -22.28
C ASP A 425 -20.52 69.81 -23.09
N LEU A 426 -20.13 68.60 -22.64
CA LEU A 426 -20.52 67.33 -23.26
C LEU A 426 -20.66 66.26 -22.16
N GLY A 427 -21.81 65.59 -22.10
CA GLY A 427 -21.99 64.43 -21.22
C GLY A 427 -21.12 63.24 -21.63
N LEU A 428 -21.09 62.19 -20.81
CA LEU A 428 -20.49 60.92 -21.22
C LEU A 428 -21.28 60.35 -22.40
N THR A 429 -20.76 60.53 -23.61
CA THR A 429 -21.30 59.93 -24.84
C THR A 429 -20.47 58.76 -25.29
#